data_AF-A0A433UPX1-F1
#
_entry.id   AF-A0A433UPX1-F1
#
_cell.length_a   1.000
_cell.length_b   1.000
_cell.length_c   1.000
_cell.angle_alpha   90.00
_cell.angle_beta   90.00
_cell.angle_gamma   90.00
#
_symmetry.space_group_name_H-M   'P 1'
#
loop_
_entity.id
_entity.type
_entity.pdbx_description
1 polymer ?
#
loop_
_entity_poly.entity_id
_entity_poly.type
_entity_poly.pdbx_seq_one_letter_code
_entity_poly.pdbx_strand_id
1 'polypeptide(L)' 'MYKLLFHCELVGGSAATSIETDDVGFFAEDSIPELSIGRVLPHQITKCFEYYRNPHLPADFD' A
#
# COMPACT_ATOMS: atom_id res chain seq x y z
N MET A 1 -6.73 10.80 14.20
CA MET A 1 -7.12 10.39 12.83
C MET A 1 -6.69 8.95 12.68
N TYR A 2 -7.58 8.05 12.26
CA TYR A 2 -7.25 6.63 12.12
C TYR A 2 -7.00 6.31 10.64
N LYS A 3 -6.02 5.45 10.36
CA LYS A 3 -5.74 4.90 9.03
C LYS A 3 -5.84 3.38 9.12
N LEU A 4 -6.65 2.78 8.26
CA LEU A 4 -6.83 1.33 8.19
C LEU A 4 -6.17 0.83 6.90
N LEU A 5 -5.28 -0.16 7.01
CA LEU A 5 -4.62 -0.80 5.87
C LEU A 5 -5.08 -2.25 5.77
N PHE A 6 -5.50 -2.66 4.58
CA PHE A 6 -6.00 -4.01 4.29
C PHE A 6 -5.14 -4.68 3.23
N HIS A 7 -4.74 -5.92 3.47
CA HIS A 7 -4.11 -6.76 2.45
C HIS A 7 -5.19 -7.38 1.57
N CYS A 8 -5.11 -7.14 0.26
CA CYS A 8 -6.09 -7.58 -0.72
C CYS A 8 -5.43 -8.39 -1.83
N GLU A 9 -6.22 -9.22 -2.49
CA GLU A 9 -5.82 -9.98 -3.68
C GLU A 9 -6.45 -9.36 -4.94
N LEU A 10 -5.66 -9.21 -6.00
CA LEU A 10 -6.15 -8.79 -7.30
C LEU A 10 -6.79 -9.99 -8.02
N VAL A 11 -8.11 -10.04 -8.09
CA VAL A 11 -8.86 -11.16 -8.70
C VAL A 11 -9.16 -10.96 -10.20
N GLY A 12 -8.80 -9.81 -10.77
CA GLY A 12 -9.01 -9.50 -12.19
C GLY A 12 -8.93 -8.00 -12.49
N GLY A 13 -9.16 -7.63 -13.75
CA GLY A 13 -9.10 -6.25 -14.24
C GLY A 13 -7.74 -5.86 -14.85
N SER A 14 -7.60 -4.59 -15.20
CA SER A 14 -6.36 -4.01 -15.74
C SER A 14 -6.19 -2.59 -15.21
N ALA A 15 -4.93 -2.14 -15.04
CA ALA A 15 -4.64 -0.77 -14.66
C ALA A 15 -5.27 0.23 -15.64
N ALA A 16 -5.83 1.31 -15.12
CA ALA A 16 -6.48 2.36 -15.89
C ALA A 16 -6.37 3.71 -15.17
N THR A 17 -6.25 4.78 -15.94
CA THR A 17 -6.26 6.16 -15.44
C THR A 17 -7.68 6.73 -15.40
N SER A 18 -7.86 7.87 -14.74
CA SER A 18 -9.14 8.59 -14.66
C SER A 18 -8.90 10.08 -14.42
N ILE A 19 -9.97 10.86 -14.24
CA ILE A 19 -9.85 12.28 -13.84
C ILE A 19 -9.26 12.45 -12.42
N GLU A 20 -9.26 11.38 -11.62
CA GLU A 20 -8.74 11.37 -10.24
C GLU A 20 -7.38 10.67 -10.13
N THR A 21 -6.95 9.94 -11.16
CA THR A 21 -5.75 9.09 -11.11
C THR A 21 -4.98 9.16 -12.42
N ASP A 22 -3.85 9.86 -12.39
CA ASP A 22 -3.03 10.10 -13.58
C ASP A 22 -2.17 8.90 -13.98
N ASP A 23 -1.77 8.04 -13.03
CA ASP A 23 -0.94 6.86 -13.28
C ASP A 23 -1.15 5.76 -12.22
N VAL A 24 -0.87 4.51 -12.59
CA VAL A 24 -1.02 3.31 -11.74
C VAL A 24 0.08 2.30 -12.06
N GLY A 25 0.78 1.81 -11.03
CA GLY A 25 1.84 0.82 -11.21
C GLY A 25 2.15 0.03 -9.94
N PHE A 26 2.97 -1.01 -10.10
CA PHE A 26 3.59 -1.75 -9.01
C PHE A 26 5.00 -1.20 -8.74
N PHE A 27 5.36 -1.11 -7.47
CA PHE A 27 6.66 -0.59 -7.03
C PHE A 27 7.33 -1.58 -6.09
N ALA A 28 8.64 -1.78 -6.27
CA ALA A 28 9.44 -2.59 -5.35
C ALA A 28 9.66 -1.84 -4.03
N GLU A 29 9.89 -2.57 -2.93
CA GLU A 29 10.09 -2.02 -1.59
C GLU A 29 11.24 -0.99 -1.51
N ASP A 30 12.26 -1.15 -2.36
CA ASP A 30 13.43 -0.27 -2.47
C ASP A 30 13.30 0.82 -3.55
N SER A 31 12.18 0.84 -4.27
CA SER A 31 11.95 1.69 -5.45
C SER A 31 10.60 2.44 -5.35
N ILE A 32 10.25 2.86 -4.13
CA ILE A 32 9.01 3.57 -3.83
C ILE A 32 9.13 5.04 -4.32
N PRO A 33 8.14 5.56 -5.06
CA PRO A 33 8.15 6.94 -5.55
C PRO A 33 7.89 7.94 -4.41
N GLU A 34 7.90 9.24 -4.74
CA GLU A 34 7.54 10.28 -3.77
C GLU A 34 6.13 10.05 -3.20
N LEU A 35 6.02 10.13 -1.87
CA LEU A 35 4.78 9.82 -1.16
C LEU A 35 3.96 11.05 -0.83
N SER A 36 2.64 10.92 -0.99
CA SER A 36 1.70 11.83 -0.36
C SER A 36 1.60 11.55 1.14
N ILE A 37 2.44 12.21 1.94
CA ILE A 37 2.60 12.00 3.39
C ILE A 37 1.29 12.13 4.18
N GLY A 38 0.34 12.94 3.70
CA GLY A 38 -1.01 13.01 4.28
C GLY A 38 -1.78 11.69 4.19
N ARG A 39 -1.57 10.91 3.11
CA ARG A 39 -2.26 9.64 2.84
C ARG A 39 -1.53 8.46 3.46
N VAL A 40 -0.22 8.33 3.23
CA VAL A 40 0.58 7.18 3.71
C VAL A 40 1.98 7.63 4.12
N LEU A 41 2.48 7.10 5.23
CA LEU A 41 3.84 7.34 5.72
C LEU A 41 4.78 6.20 5.31
N PRO A 42 6.09 6.45 5.10
CA PRO A 42 7.05 5.43 4.70
C PRO A 42 7.02 4.16 5.58
N HIS A 43 6.97 4.33 6.91
CA HIS A 43 6.94 3.19 7.83
C HIS A 43 5.67 2.33 7.71
N GLN A 44 4.55 2.89 7.25
CA GLN A 44 3.33 2.14 7.02
C GLN A 44 3.49 1.22 5.80
N ILE A 45 4.19 1.67 4.75
CA ILE A 45 4.54 0.85 3.59
C ILE A 45 5.51 -0.27 3.99
N THR A 46 6.56 0.02 4.76
CA THR A 46 7.47 -1.00 5.29
C THR A 46 6.71 -2.07 6.07
N LYS A 47 5.76 -1.66 6.92
CA LYS A 47 4.90 -2.60 7.65
C LYS A 47 4.02 -3.44 6.72
N CYS A 48 3.48 -2.88 5.63
CA CYS A 48 2.76 -3.70 4.63
C CYS A 48 3.64 -4.81 4.04
N PHE A 49 4.91 -4.53 3.73
CA PHE A 49 5.84 -5.56 3.24
C PHE A 49 6.20 -6.59 4.32
N GLU A 50 6.35 -6.19 5.59
CA GLU A 50 6.53 -7.12 6.72
C GLU A 50 5.33 -8.07 6.86
N TYR A 51 4.12 -7.55 6.81
CA TYR A 51 2.87 -8.33 6.90
C TYR A 51 2.66 -9.22 5.68
N TYR A 52 3.05 -8.76 4.50
CA TYR A 52 3.03 -9.57 3.30
C TYR A 52 3.95 -10.81 3.43
N ARG A 53 5.14 -10.63 4.02
CA ARG A 53 6.09 -11.73 4.27
C ARG A 53 5.65 -12.67 5.40
N ASN A 54 4.86 -12.19 6.35
CA ASN A 54 4.41 -12.96 7.51
C ASN A 54 2.89 -12.80 7.74
N PRO A 55 2.06 -13.54 7.00
CA PRO A 55 0.60 -13.39 7.03
C PRO A 55 -0.05 -13.85 8.36
N HIS A 56 0.73 -14.45 9.27
CA HIS A 56 0.24 -14.88 10.58
C HIS A 56 0.39 -13.82 11.68
N LEU A 57 0.98 -12.66 11.36
CA LEU A 57 1.02 -11.55 12.29
C LEU A 57 -0.41 -11.09 12.63
N PRO A 58 -0.70 -10.77 13.90
CA PRO A 58 -1.98 -10.16 14.27
C PRO A 58 -2.06 -8.76 13.66
N ALA A 59 -3.28 -8.25 13.50
CA ALA A 59 -3.46 -6.83 13.15
C ALA A 59 -2.73 -5.93 14.17
N ASP A 60 -2.01 -4.94 13.66
CA ASP A 60 -1.27 -3.97 14.47
C ASP A 60 -2.11 -2.75 14.79
N PHE A 61 -1.97 -2.25 16.02
CA PHE A 61 -2.69 -1.08 16.51
C PHE A 61 -1.77 -0.25 17.41
N ASP A 62 -1.94 1.07 17.36
CA ASP A 62 -1.23 2.10 18.11
C ASP A 62 -2.14 2.86 19.10
#